data_AF-A0A5C6ZJM4-F1
#
_entry.id   AF-A0A5C6ZJM4-F1
#
_cell.length_a   1.000
_cell.length_b   1.000
_cell.length_c   1.000
_cell.angle_alpha   90.00
_cell.angle_beta   90.00
_cell.angle_gamma   90.00
#
_symmetry.space_group_name_H-M   'P 1'
#
loop_
_entity.id
_entity.type
_entity.pdbx_description
1 polymer ?
#
loop_
_entity_poly.entity_id
_entity_poly.type
_entity_poly.pdbx_seq_one_letter_code
_entity_poly.pdbx_strand_id
1 'polypeptide(L)'
;MIKVSIMYPNGKDVEFDAAYYKNNHLPMVSKAVGNALKGLELDLGIGSRVPGEPAPYIAIAHLNFEDVASFQAAFGPHAETFAADVKNFTNVQGQMQISEVITF
;
A
#
# COMPACT_ATOMS: atom_id res chain seq x y z
N MET A 1 -17.36 -0.21 -5.42
CA MET A 1 -15.93 0.19 -5.40
C MET A 1 -15.34 -0.09 -4.03
N ILE A 2 -14.19 -0.75 -4.01
CA ILE A 2 -13.42 -1.04 -2.81
C ILE A 2 -12.09 -0.28 -2.83
N LYS A 3 -11.53 -0.04 -1.64
CA LYS A 3 -10.18 0.48 -1.43
C LYS A 3 -9.37 -0.56 -0.64
N VAL A 4 -8.34 -1.11 -1.27
CA VAL A 4 -7.36 -2.02 -0.67
C VAL A 4 -6.20 -1.17 -0.17
N SER A 5 -6.02 -1.13 1.15
CA SER A 5 -4.99 -0.34 1.81
C SER A 5 -3.88 -1.24 2.31
N ILE A 6 -2.63 -0.93 1.97
CA ILE A 6 -1.44 -1.55 2.55
C ILE A 6 -0.77 -0.52 3.45
N MET A 7 -0.79 -0.78 4.76
CA MET A 7 -0.34 0.15 5.79
C MET A 7 0.91 -0.41 6.47
N TYR A 8 2.04 0.30 6.42
CA TYR A 8 3.30 -0.14 7.03
C TYR A 8 3.44 0.48 8.41
N PRO A 9 3.35 -0.30 9.51
CA PRO A 9 3.45 0.24 10.86
C PRO A 9 4.79 0.94 11.08
N ASN A 10 4.74 2.09 11.74
CA ASN A 10 5.93 2.83 12.12
C ASN A 10 6.50 2.32 13.46
N GLY A 11 7.78 2.58 13.72
CA GLY A 11 8.48 2.12 14.91
C GLY A 11 9.94 2.58 14.95
N LYS A 12 10.61 2.33 16.08
CA LYS A 12 11.96 2.85 16.35
C LYS A 12 13.03 2.37 15.35
N ASP A 13 12.90 1.13 14.88
CA ASP A 13 13.89 0.46 14.04
C ASP A 13 13.35 0.20 12.62
N VAL A 14 12.32 0.95 12.20
CA VAL A 14 11.72 0.82 10.87
C VAL A 14 12.63 1.47 9.84
N GLU A 15 12.96 0.69 8.82
CA GLU A 15 13.61 1.18 7.60
C GLU A 15 12.56 1.23 6.50
N PHE A 16 12.45 2.36 5.81
CA PHE A 16 11.54 2.53 4.68
C PHE A 16 12.13 3.44 3.61
N ASP A 17 12.47 2.88 2.45
CA ASP A 17 12.89 3.61 1.27
C ASP A 17 11.66 4.06 0.47
N ALA A 18 11.19 5.27 0.76
CA ALA A 18 10.07 5.88 0.07
C ALA A 18 10.34 6.13 -1.42
N ALA A 19 11.60 6.35 -1.82
CA ALA A 19 11.94 6.56 -3.22
C ALA A 19 11.86 5.24 -4.00
N TYR A 20 12.34 4.13 -3.43
CA TYR A 20 12.16 2.81 -4.03
C TYR A 20 10.68 2.44 -4.12
N TYR A 21 9.95 2.60 -3.01
CA TYR A 21 8.52 2.27 -2.95
C TYR A 21 7.72 3.01 -4.03
N LYS A 22 7.92 4.33 -4.14
CA LYS A 22 7.24 5.18 -5.14
C LYS A 22 7.65 4.87 -6.57
N ASN A 23 8.93 4.68 -6.85
CA ASN A 23 9.45 4.65 -8.22
C ASN A 23 9.63 3.24 -8.80
N ASN A 24 9.57 2.19 -7.97
CA ASN A 24 9.78 0.80 -8.40
C ASN A 24 8.60 -0.09 -8.00
N HIS A 25 8.32 -0.20 -6.70
CA HIS A 25 7.32 -1.13 -6.20
C HIS A 25 5.90 -0.78 -6.68
N LEU A 26 5.45 0.46 -6.46
CA LEU A 26 4.11 0.89 -6.87
C LEU A 26 3.89 0.83 -8.40
N PRO A 27 4.84 1.25 -9.26
CA PRO A 27 4.76 1.03 -10.70
C PRO A 27 4.73 -0.45 -11.11
N MET A 28 5.51 -1.32 -10.44
CA MET A 28 5.49 -2.76 -10.66
C MET A 28 4.10 -3.34 -10.41
N VAL A 29 3.50 -2.99 -9.26
CA VAL A 29 2.14 -3.40 -8.89
C VAL A 29 1.16 -2.88 -9.94
N SER A 30 1.13 -1.56 -10.18
CA SER A 30 0.22 -0.93 -11.14
C SER A 30 0.25 -1.57 -12.53
N LYS A 31 1.46 -1.85 -13.04
CA LYS A 31 1.65 -2.51 -14.35
C LYS A 31 1.09 -3.94 -14.37
N ALA A 32 1.27 -4.69 -13.29
CA ALA A 32 0.84 -6.08 -13.21
C ALA A 32 -0.68 -6.23 -13.04
N VAL A 33 -1.32 -5.41 -12.18
CA VAL A 33 -2.79 -5.40 -12.05
C VAL A 33 -3.50 -4.74 -13.25
N GLY A 34 -2.82 -3.82 -13.94
CA GLY A 34 -3.32 -3.19 -15.17
C GLY A 34 -4.68 -2.51 -15.00
N ASN A 35 -5.58 -2.70 -15.96
CA ASN A 35 -6.87 -1.99 -16.04
C ASN A 35 -7.84 -2.29 -14.88
N ALA A 36 -7.55 -3.30 -14.05
CA ALA A 36 -8.32 -3.56 -12.83
C ALA A 36 -8.10 -2.47 -11.78
N LEU A 37 -6.92 -1.86 -11.75
CA LEU A 37 -6.58 -0.77 -10.83
C LEU A 37 -7.26 0.53 -11.28
N LYS A 38 -8.20 1.02 -10.48
CA LYS A 38 -8.99 2.23 -10.76
C LYS A 38 -8.37 3.51 -10.21
N GLY A 39 -7.46 3.37 -9.25
CA GLY A 39 -6.74 4.48 -8.64
C GLY A 39 -5.64 3.97 -7.73
N LEU A 40 -4.59 4.78 -7.59
CA LEU A 40 -3.46 4.50 -6.72
C LEU A 40 -3.03 5.79 -6.01
N GLU A 41 -3.02 5.74 -4.68
CA GLU A 41 -2.56 6.84 -3.82
C GLU A 41 -1.42 6.34 -2.92
N LEU A 42 -0.49 7.24 -2.61
CA LEU A 42 0.60 7.02 -1.65
C LEU A 42 0.56 8.13 -0.62
N ASP A 43 0.36 7.75 0.63
CA ASP A 43 0.44 8.63 1.80
C ASP A 43 1.72 8.31 2.55
N LEU A 44 2.56 9.33 2.77
CA LEU A 44 3.75 9.23 3.62
C LEU A 44 3.43 9.81 5.00
N GLY A 45 3.76 9.06 6.05
CA GLY A 45 3.45 9.43 7.42
C GLY A 45 4.21 10.67 7.87
N ILE A 46 3.49 11.71 8.32
CA ILE A 46 4.09 12.96 8.84
C ILE A 46 4.03 13.02 10.36
N GLY A 47 2.90 12.65 10.97
CA GLY A 47 2.71 12.73 12.42
C GLY A 47 1.40 12.12 12.89
N SER A 48 1.20 12.12 14.21
CA SER A 48 -0.02 11.66 14.88
C SER A 48 -0.94 12.84 15.25
N ARG A 49 -2.08 12.56 15.89
CA ARG A 49 -2.93 13.60 16.52
C ARG A 49 -2.21 14.37 17.63
N VAL A 50 -1.17 13.78 18.22
CA VAL A 50 -0.37 14.40 19.28
C VAL A 50 0.79 15.15 18.61
N PRO A 51 0.94 16.46 18.85
CA PRO A 51 2.03 17.24 18.27
C PRO A 51 3.40 16.63 18.58
N GLY A 52 4.20 16.41 17.54
CA GLY A 52 5.56 15.88 17.65
C GLY A 52 5.65 14.35 17.73
N GLU A 53 4.54 13.62 17.83
CA GLU A 53 4.57 12.16 17.72
C GLU A 53 4.65 11.71 16.25
N PRO A 54 5.40 10.63 15.96
CA PRO A 54 5.45 10.07 14.61
C PRO A 54 4.07 9.53 14.19
N ALA A 55 3.84 9.49 12.87
CA ALA A 55 2.66 8.83 12.32
C ALA A 55 2.64 7.34 12.72
N PRO A 56 1.46 6.75 13.00
CA PRO A 56 1.34 5.32 13.33
C PRO A 56 1.76 4.41 12.16
N TYR A 57 1.67 4.91 10.93
CA TYR A 57 2.13 4.23 9.73
C TYR A 57 3.12 5.12 9.00
N ILE A 58 4.25 4.55 8.57
CA ILE A 58 5.29 5.29 7.84
C ILE A 58 4.89 5.53 6.38
N ALA A 59 4.13 4.60 5.80
CA ALA A 59 3.56 4.72 4.47
C ALA A 59 2.23 3.95 4.40
N ILE A 60 1.30 4.46 3.59
CA ILE A 60 0.07 3.78 3.22
C ILE A 60 -0.10 3.87 1.71
N ALA A 61 -0.32 2.74 1.04
CA ALA A 61 -0.78 2.73 -0.34
C ALA A 61 -2.26 2.37 -0.39
N HIS A 62 -3.03 3.11 -1.18
CA HIS A 62 -4.44 2.83 -1.42
C HIS A 62 -4.66 2.46 -2.88
N LEU A 63 -5.15 1.25 -3.11
CA LEU A 63 -5.45 0.70 -4.42
C LEU A 63 -6.97 0.56 -4.56
N ASN A 64 -7.55 1.25 -5.54
CA ASN A 64 -8.99 1.19 -5.77
C ASN A 64 -9.33 0.12 -6.83
N PHE A 65 -10.34 -0.70 -6.55
CA PHE A 65 -10.88 -1.72 -7.45
C PHE A 65 -12.40 -1.66 -7.48
N GLU A 66 -13.03 -2.25 -8.50
CA GLU A 66 -14.49 -2.27 -8.60
C GLU A 66 -15.11 -3.04 -7.42
N ASP A 67 -14.55 -4.22 -7.14
CA ASP A 67 -15.00 -5.15 -6.11
C ASP A 67 -13.85 -6.09 -5.66
N VAL A 68 -14.13 -6.96 -4.68
CA VAL A 68 -13.15 -7.93 -4.15
C VAL A 68 -12.74 -8.96 -5.20
N ALA A 69 -13.67 -9.38 -6.08
CA ALA A 69 -13.41 -10.41 -7.08
C ALA A 69 -12.39 -9.94 -8.13
N SER A 70 -12.56 -8.70 -8.64
CA SER A 70 -11.64 -8.05 -9.57
C SER A 70 -10.27 -7.79 -8.94
N PHE A 71 -10.21 -7.41 -7.66
CA PHE A 71 -8.95 -7.35 -6.92
C PHE A 71 -8.26 -8.72 -6.87
N GLN A 72 -8.94 -9.77 -6.42
CA GLN A 72 -8.36 -11.10 -6.28
C GLN A 72 -7.87 -11.67 -7.62
N ALA A 73 -8.67 -11.52 -8.68
CA ALA A 73 -8.33 -12.02 -10.00
C ALA A 73 -7.12 -11.30 -10.61
N ALA A 74 -6.97 -10.00 -10.39
CA ALA A 74 -5.90 -9.20 -10.98
C ALA A 74 -4.63 -9.18 -10.11
N PHE A 75 -4.75 -9.18 -8.77
CA PHE A 75 -3.63 -9.07 -7.84
C PHE A 75 -3.09 -10.45 -7.43
N GLY A 76 -3.97 -11.43 -7.18
CA GLY A 76 -3.64 -12.75 -6.66
C GLY A 76 -2.51 -13.48 -7.41
N PRO A 77 -2.53 -13.52 -8.77
CA PRO A 77 -1.47 -14.15 -9.55
C PRO A 77 -0.06 -13.54 -9.38
N HIS A 78 0.03 -12.35 -8.79
CA HIS A 78 1.28 -11.60 -8.62
C HIS A 78 1.65 -11.38 -7.14
N ALA A 79 0.83 -11.86 -6.20
CA ALA A 79 0.98 -11.57 -4.77
C ALA A 79 2.35 -12.00 -4.21
N GLU A 80 2.87 -13.16 -4.62
CA GLU A 80 4.19 -13.65 -4.18
C GLU A 80 5.32 -12.75 -4.68
N THR A 81 5.25 -12.28 -5.94
CA THR A 81 6.23 -11.34 -6.50
C THR A 81 6.25 -10.03 -5.72
N PHE A 82 5.07 -9.48 -5.41
CA PHE A 82 4.98 -8.25 -4.63
C PHE A 82 5.51 -8.44 -3.20
N ALA A 83 5.16 -9.55 -2.55
CA ALA A 83 5.63 -9.88 -1.21
C ALA A 83 7.16 -10.06 -1.17
N ALA A 84 7.75 -10.68 -2.20
CA ALA A 84 9.20 -10.86 -2.30
C ALA A 84 9.96 -9.54 -2.51
N ASP A 85 9.31 -8.52 -3.07
CA ASP A 85 9.89 -7.20 -3.31
C ASP A 85 9.91 -6.31 -2.04
N VAL A 86 9.12 -6.64 -1.01
CA VAL A 86 9.01 -5.85 0.23
C VAL A 86 10.37 -5.56 0.87
N LYS A 87 11.24 -6.57 0.93
CA LYS A 87 12.59 -6.47 1.50
C LYS A 87 13.49 -5.44 0.82
N ASN A 88 13.15 -5.00 -0.40
CA ASN A 88 13.95 -4.04 -1.16
C ASN A 88 13.71 -2.60 -0.69
N PHE A 89 12.61 -2.32 0.00
CA PHE A 89 12.31 -0.98 0.51
C PHE A 89 11.97 -0.93 1.98
N THR A 90 11.65 -2.03 2.65
CA THR A 90 11.36 -1.98 4.08
C THR A 90 11.63 -3.28 4.81
N ASN A 91 11.86 -3.17 6.13
CA ASN A 91 12.00 -4.28 7.05
C ASN A 91 10.71 -4.61 7.81
N VAL A 92 9.60 -3.89 7.57
CA VAL A 92 8.30 -4.16 8.21
C VAL A 92 7.29 -4.75 7.24
N GLN A 93 6.44 -5.64 7.76
CA GLN A 93 5.32 -6.18 6.99
C GLN A 93 4.17 -5.18 6.93
N GLY A 94 3.65 -4.95 5.73
CA GLY A 94 2.44 -4.16 5.52
C GLY A 94 1.20 -4.91 6.01
N GLN A 95 0.27 -4.20 6.63
CA GLN A 95 -1.05 -4.69 6.99
C GLN A 95 -2.03 -4.38 5.87
N MET A 96 -2.75 -5.39 5.39
CA MET A 96 -3.77 -5.24 4.35
C MET A 96 -5.16 -5.04 4.97
N GLN A 97 -5.88 -4.04 4.48
CA GLN A 97 -7.30 -3.84 4.76
C GLN A 97 -8.06 -3.66 3.45
N ILE A 98 -9.22 -4.31 3.33
CA ILE A 98 -10.15 -4.12 2.20
C ILE A 98 -11.37 -3.38 2.74
N SER A 99 -11.62 -2.19 2.19
CA SER A 99 -12.70 -1.31 2.64
C SER A 99 -13.72 -1.10 1.53
N GLU A 100 -15.00 -1.00 1.90
CA GLU A 100 -16.00 -0.34 1.06
C GLU A 100 -15.77 1.17 1.11
N VAL A 101 -15.84 1.83 -0.05
CA VAL A 101 -15.71 3.30 -0.13
C VAL A 101 -17.09 3.93 0.00
N ILE A 102 -17.30 4.66 1.10
CA ILE A 102 -18.51 5.47 1.34
C ILE A 102 -18.16 6.95 1.14
N THR A 103 -18.88 7.62 0.24
CA THR A 103 -18.74 9.06 -0.04
C THR A 103 -19.94 9.84 0.50
N PHE A 104 -19.73 11.07 0.97
CA PHE A 104 -20.77 11.97 1.49
C PHE A 104 -20.86 13.24 0.66
#